data_AF-A0AAW0GTF3-F1
#
_entry.id   AF-A0AAW0GTF3-F1
#
_cell.length_a   1.000
_cell.length_b   1.000
_cell.length_c   1.000
_cell.angle_alpha   90.00
_cell.angle_beta   90.00
_cell.angle_gamma   90.00
#
_symmetry.space_group_name_H-M   'P 1'
#
loop_
_entity.id
_entity.type
_entity.pdbx_description
1 polymer ?
#
loop_
_entity_poly.entity_id
_entity_poly.type
_entity_poly.pdbx_seq_one_letter_code
_entity_poly.pdbx_strand_id
1 'polypeptide(L)'
;MDLTDLHPPDDYSHRFFIWHEWIQANGPLTNENIFDYFATSMFYDKQSNNQVLRMQTMHTGVPLVNEAEELRRFTGIEFALVHSQPPSLFIIHKRERFSPDEGMS
;
A
#
# COMPACT_ATOMS: atom_id res chain seq x y z
N MET A 1 -8.15 30.73 -17.60
CA MET A 1 -7.75 29.83 -16.51
C MET A 1 -8.88 28.84 -16.40
N ASP A 2 -8.67 27.61 -16.85
CA ASP A 2 -9.71 26.58 -16.82
C ASP A 2 -9.89 26.14 -15.37
N LEU A 3 -11.10 26.30 -14.84
CA LEU A 3 -11.45 25.99 -13.44
C LEU A 3 -11.74 24.50 -13.24
N THR A 4 -11.62 23.67 -14.27
CA THR A 4 -12.01 22.25 -14.25
C THR A 4 -10.94 21.28 -13.72
N ASP A 5 -9.73 21.75 -13.38
CA ASP A 5 -8.61 20.85 -13.04
C ASP A 5 -7.97 21.19 -11.67
N LEU A 6 -8.81 21.27 -10.63
CA LEU A 6 -8.37 21.41 -9.22
C LEU A 6 -8.06 20.06 -8.55
N HIS A 7 -8.17 18.96 -9.29
CA HIS A 7 -7.95 17.62 -8.77
C HIS A 7 -6.50 17.21 -8.99
N PRO A 8 -5.85 16.58 -7.99
CA PRO A 8 -4.58 15.90 -8.22
C PRO A 8 -4.69 14.92 -9.40
N PRO A 9 -3.63 14.75 -10.20
CA PRO A 9 -3.64 13.81 -11.34
C PRO A 9 -3.90 12.34 -10.93
N ASP A 10 -3.75 12.02 -9.64
CA ASP A 10 -4.06 10.74 -9.01
C ASP A 10 -5.39 10.73 -8.22
N ASP A 11 -6.32 11.64 -8.50
CA ASP A 11 -7.65 11.60 -7.89
C ASP A 11 -8.48 10.42 -8.40
N TYR A 12 -8.53 9.37 -7.58
CA TYR A 12 -9.32 8.18 -7.81
C TYR A 12 -10.55 8.08 -6.90
N SER A 13 -11.01 9.17 -6.30
CA SER A 13 -12.11 9.20 -5.32
C SER A 13 -13.43 8.59 -5.85
N HIS A 14 -13.65 8.65 -7.16
CA HIS A 14 -14.84 8.09 -7.82
C HIS A 14 -14.66 6.66 -8.35
N ARG A 15 -13.50 6.05 -8.13
CA ARG A 15 -13.17 4.71 -8.63
C ARG A 15 -13.18 3.70 -7.50
N PHE A 16 -13.50 2.47 -7.84
CA PHE A 16 -13.35 1.31 -6.98
C PHE A 16 -12.70 0.18 -7.77
N PHE A 17 -12.09 -0.77 -7.06
CA PHE A 17 -11.41 -1.91 -7.65
C PHE A 17 -11.81 -3.19 -6.94
N ILE A 18 -12.24 -4.19 -7.71
CA ILE A 18 -12.49 -5.54 -7.21
C ILE A 18 -11.95 -6.54 -8.24
N TRP A 19 -11.10 -7.47 -7.80
CA TRP A 19 -10.62 -8.57 -8.62
C TRP A 19 -11.12 -9.91 -8.08
N HIS A 20 -12.27 -10.35 -8.59
CA HIS A 20 -12.94 -11.57 -8.15
C HIS A 20 -12.09 -12.83 -8.34
N GLU A 21 -11.41 -12.98 -9.48
CA GLU A 21 -10.56 -14.15 -9.75
C GLU A 21 -9.42 -14.29 -8.75
N TRP A 22 -8.80 -13.17 -8.35
CA TRP A 22 -7.75 -13.20 -7.33
C TRP A 22 -8.29 -13.69 -5.99
N ILE A 23 -9.46 -13.20 -5.56
CA ILE A 23 -10.10 -13.60 -4.30
C ILE A 23 -10.52 -15.07 -4.35
N GLN A 24 -11.04 -15.54 -5.48
CA GLN A 24 -11.40 -16.96 -5.65
C GLN A 24 -10.16 -17.87 -5.59
N ALA A 25 -9.05 -17.44 -6.19
CA ALA A 25 -7.82 -18.23 -6.22
C ALA A 25 -7.04 -18.23 -4.89
N ASN A 26 -7.04 -17.11 -4.15
CA ASN A 26 -6.24 -16.94 -2.93
C ASN A 26 -7.07 -17.05 -1.64
N GLY A 27 -8.39 -17.16 -1.75
CA GLY A 27 -9.30 -17.20 -0.61
C GLY A 27 -9.67 -15.81 -0.07
N PRO A 28 -10.33 -15.76 1.10
CA PRO A 28 -10.72 -14.50 1.73
C PRO A 28 -9.50 -13.64 2.07
N LEU A 29 -9.72 -12.32 2.13
CA LEU A 29 -8.67 -11.38 2.53
C LEU A 29 -8.33 -11.54 4.02
N THR A 30 -7.03 -11.62 4.30
CA THR A 30 -6.43 -11.76 5.64
C THR A 30 -5.35 -10.71 5.83
N ASN A 31 -4.81 -10.61 7.06
CA ASN A 31 -3.64 -9.77 7.33
C ASN A 31 -2.42 -10.12 6.48
N GLU A 32 -2.33 -11.37 6.04
CA GLU A 32 -1.16 -11.90 5.32
C GLU A 32 -1.22 -11.57 3.83
N ASN A 33 -2.42 -11.51 3.24
CA ASN A 33 -2.60 -11.38 1.79
C ASN A 33 -3.22 -10.04 1.33
N ILE A 34 -3.70 -9.20 2.26
CA ILE A 34 -4.39 -7.95 1.91
C ILE A 34 -3.50 -6.98 1.13
N PHE A 35 -2.21 -6.90 1.48
CA PHE A 35 -1.27 -6.04 0.76
C PHE A 35 -0.95 -6.54 -0.64
N ASP A 36 -0.88 -7.88 -0.81
CA ASP A 36 -0.71 -8.48 -2.12
C ASP A 36 -1.89 -8.17 -3.04
N TYR A 37 -3.11 -8.25 -2.51
CA TYR A 37 -4.31 -7.85 -3.24
C TYR A 37 -4.30 -6.36 -3.57
N PHE A 38 -4.02 -5.50 -2.58
CA PHE A 38 -3.97 -4.04 -2.77
C PHE A 38 -2.96 -3.63 -3.85
N ALA A 39 -1.79 -4.28 -3.89
CA ALA A 39 -0.74 -4.03 -4.88
C ALA A 39 -1.14 -4.31 -6.33
N THR A 40 -2.24 -5.06 -6.55
CA THR A 40 -2.82 -5.29 -7.89
C THR A 40 -3.73 -4.16 -8.37
N SER A 41 -4.16 -3.29 -7.46
CA SER A 41 -5.11 -2.22 -7.75
C SER A 41 -4.43 -1.00 -8.38
N MET A 42 -5.22 -0.16 -9.05
CA MET A 42 -4.76 1.13 -9.58
C MET A 42 -4.41 2.17 -8.50
N PHE A 43 -4.75 1.90 -7.24
CA PHE A 43 -4.45 2.79 -6.11
C PHE A 43 -3.03 2.58 -5.57
N TYR A 44 -2.37 1.47 -5.92
CA TYR A 44 -1.03 1.17 -5.48
C TYR A 44 0.02 1.84 -6.37
N ASP A 45 0.88 2.63 -5.73
CA ASP A 45 2.01 3.28 -6.41
C ASP A 45 3.22 2.35 -6.47
N LYS A 46 3.63 1.99 -7.70
CA LYS A 46 4.80 1.13 -7.96
C LYS A 46 6.14 1.83 -7.68
N GLN A 47 6.14 3.13 -7.41
CA GLN A 47 7.31 3.88 -6.95
C GLN A 47 7.37 3.99 -5.43
N SER A 48 6.38 3.45 -4.69
CA SER A 48 6.35 3.47 -3.24
C SER A 48 7.50 2.67 -2.59
N ASN A 49 7.82 3.04 -1.36
CA ASN A 49 8.82 2.34 -0.55
C ASN A 49 8.46 0.86 -0.32
N ASN A 50 7.16 0.52 -0.25
CA ASN A 50 6.71 -0.87 -0.18
C ASN A 50 7.18 -1.68 -1.41
N GLN A 51 7.10 -1.12 -2.62
CA GLN A 51 7.51 -1.82 -3.83
C GLN A 51 9.03 -2.01 -3.87
N VAL A 52 9.79 -1.01 -3.41
CA VAL A 52 11.25 -1.08 -3.30
C VAL A 52 11.66 -2.22 -2.36
N LEU A 53 11.08 -2.27 -1.15
CA LEU A 53 11.33 -3.34 -0.19
C LEU A 53 10.95 -4.72 -0.74
N ARG A 54 9.79 -4.84 -1.38
CA ARG A 54 9.35 -6.10 -2.00
C ARG A 54 10.35 -6.62 -3.02
N MET A 55 10.88 -5.74 -3.87
CA MET A 55 11.89 -6.10 -4.88
C MET A 55 13.22 -6.51 -4.22
N GLN A 56 13.64 -5.85 -3.14
CA GLN A 56 14.83 -6.22 -2.37
C GLN A 56 14.69 -7.61 -1.72
N THR A 57 13.55 -7.89 -1.09
CA THR A 57 13.25 -9.21 -0.50
C THR A 57 13.24 -10.31 -1.56
N MET A 58 12.62 -10.08 -2.73
CA MET A 58 12.64 -11.03 -3.83
C MET A 58 14.06 -11.31 -4.36
N HIS A 59 14.91 -10.29 -4.41
CA HIS A 59 16.29 -10.43 -4.89
C HIS A 59 17.21 -11.13 -3.87
N THR A 60 17.04 -10.83 -2.59
CA THR A 60 17.90 -11.36 -1.51
C THR A 60 17.43 -12.70 -0.96
N GLY A 61 16.15 -13.05 -1.13
CA GLY A 61 15.54 -14.25 -0.55
C GLY A 61 15.37 -14.19 0.97
N VAL A 62 15.65 -13.04 1.59
CA VAL A 62 15.55 -12.85 3.04
C VAL A 62 14.13 -12.37 3.37
N PRO A 63 13.36 -13.11 4.19
CA PRO A 63 12.00 -12.72 4.54
C PRO A 63 11.98 -11.40 5.31
N LEU A 64 11.05 -10.51 4.95
CA LEU A 64 10.86 -9.22 5.60
C LEU A 64 10.15 -9.44 6.95
N VAL A 65 10.92 -9.58 8.02
CA VAL A 65 10.38 -9.89 9.37
C VAL A 65 9.62 -8.70 9.97
N ASN A 66 9.95 -7.47 9.56
CA ASN A 66 9.28 -6.26 10.06
C ASN A 66 9.25 -5.15 9.00
N GLU A 67 8.30 -5.26 8.06
CA GLU A 67 8.12 -4.28 6.98
C GLU A 67 7.95 -2.85 7.51
N ALA A 68 7.17 -2.68 8.58
CA ALA A 68 6.88 -1.36 9.13
C ALA A 68 8.14 -0.65 9.66
N GLU A 69 9.04 -1.38 10.33
CA GLU A 69 10.31 -0.80 10.81
C GLU A 69 11.28 -0.50 9.67
N GLU A 70 11.31 -1.34 8.63
CA GLU A 70 12.15 -1.08 7.47
C GLU A 70 11.64 0.13 6.67
N LEU A 71 10.33 0.28 6.50
CA LEU A 71 9.72 1.45 5.84
C LEU A 71 10.08 2.77 6.51
N ARG A 72 10.23 2.79 7.85
CA ARG A 72 10.66 4.00 8.59
C ARG A 72 12.03 4.53 8.17
N ARG A 73 12.89 3.70 7.58
CA ARG A 73 14.23 4.10 7.14
C ARG A 73 14.23 4.85 5.82
N PHE A 74 13.11 4.84 5.10
CA PHE A 74 12.95 5.50 3.81
C PHE A 74 12.20 6.82 3.96
N THR A 75 12.33 7.68 2.98
CA THR A 75 11.50 8.89 2.82
C THR A 75 10.72 8.75 1.51
N GLY A 76 9.53 9.32 1.45
CA GLY A 76 8.63 9.25 0.29
C GLY A 76 7.33 8.50 0.57
N ILE A 77 6.67 8.06 -0.49
CA ILE A 77 5.35 7.42 -0.41
C ILE A 77 5.45 6.01 0.18
N GLU A 78 4.64 5.74 1.20
CA GLU A 78 4.44 4.43 1.80
C GLU A 78 2.94 4.13 1.97
N PHE A 79 2.60 2.85 2.00
CA PHE A 79 1.27 2.35 2.31
C PHE A 79 1.32 1.55 3.60
N ALA A 80 0.41 1.85 4.53
CA ALA A 80 0.35 1.21 5.84
C ALA A 80 -1.07 0.70 6.14
N LEU A 81 -1.18 -0.56 6.55
CA LEU A 81 -2.43 -1.10 7.10
C LEU A 81 -2.61 -0.56 8.53
N VAL A 82 -3.61 0.30 8.72
CA VAL A 82 -3.85 0.99 9.99
C VAL A 82 -4.99 0.38 10.79
N HIS A 83 -5.87 -0.36 10.12
CA HIS A 83 -6.97 -1.07 10.76
C HIS A 83 -7.23 -2.38 10.01
N SER A 84 -7.52 -3.43 10.78
CA SER A 84 -7.83 -4.73 10.23
C SER A 84 -8.91 -5.44 11.04
N GLN A 85 -9.94 -5.90 10.33
CA GLN A 85 -11.02 -6.74 10.81
C GLN A 85 -11.34 -7.81 9.75
N PRO A 86 -10.51 -8.87 9.63
CA PRO A 86 -10.72 -9.91 8.62
C PRO A 86 -12.01 -10.70 8.87
N PRO A 87 -12.72 -11.13 7.80
CA PRO A 87 -12.47 -10.82 6.39
C PRO A 87 -13.16 -9.53 5.92
N SER A 88 -13.79 -8.78 6.83
CA SER A 88 -14.79 -7.75 6.51
C SER A 88 -14.23 -6.38 6.11
N LEU A 89 -13.20 -5.88 6.79
CA LEU A 89 -12.74 -4.51 6.61
C LEU A 89 -11.24 -4.39 6.86
N PHE A 90 -10.57 -3.65 5.97
CA PHE A 90 -9.17 -3.26 6.09
C PHE A 90 -9.07 -1.79 5.70
N ILE A 91 -8.25 -1.01 6.40
CA ILE A 91 -8.00 0.40 6.08
C ILE A 91 -6.50 0.56 5.81
N ILE A 92 -6.16 0.96 4.59
CA ILE A 92 -4.78 1.23 4.16
C ILE A 92 -4.64 2.74 3.95
N HIS A 93 -3.66 3.35 4.61
CA HIS A 93 -3.32 4.75 4.39
C HIS A 93 -2.17 4.85 3.38
N LYS A 94 -2.33 5.71 2.36
CA LYS A 94 -1.20 6.32 1.65
C LYS A 94 -0.61 7.40 2.55
N ARG A 95 0.69 7.35 2.80
CA ARG A 95 1.42 8.31 3.65
C ARG A 95 2.63 8.82 2.87
N GLU A 96 3.04 10.04 3.14
CA GLU A 96 4.30 10.58 2.67
C GLU A 96 5.19 10.84 3.88
N ARG A 97 6.37 10.22 3.89
CA ARG A 97 7.33 10.33 4.99
C ARG A 97 8.45 11.28 4.60
N PHE A 98 8.59 12.39 5.32
CA PHE A 98 9.64 13.38 5.03
C PHE A 98 10.93 13.17 5.83
N SER A 99 10.86 12.42 6.93
CA SER A 99 12.00 12.08 7.79
C SER A 99 11.83 10.71 8.46
N PRO A 100 12.93 10.00 8.76
CA PRO A 100 12.90 8.76 9.54
C PRO A 100 12.27 8.91 10.94
N ASP A 101 12.38 10.09 11.56
CA ASP A 101 11.93 10.36 12.94
C ASP A 101 10.46 10.81 13.06
N GLU A 102 9.75 11.07 11.97
CA GLU A 102 8.41 11.72 12.02
C GLU A 102 7.26 10.76 12.39
N GLY A 103 7.55 9.49 12.70
CA GLY A 103 6.53 8.45 12.94
C GLY A 103 5.90 8.43 14.35
N MET A 104 6.11 9.46 15.15
CA MET A 104 5.76 9.48 16.58
C MET A 104 4.91 10.72 16.91
N SER A 105 3.67 10.75 16.42
CA SER A 105 2.61 11.65 16.88
C SER A 105 1.25 11.02 16.64
#